data_AF-A0A497J577-F1
#
_entry.id   AF-A0A497J577-F1
#
_cell.length_a   1.000
_cell.length_b   1.000
_cell.length_c   1.000
_cell.angle_alpha   90.00
_cell.angle_beta   90.00
_cell.angle_gamma   90.00
#
_symmetry.space_group_name_H-M   'P 1'
#
loop_
_entity.id
_entity.type
_entity.pdbx_description
1 polymer ?
#
loop_
_entity_poly.entity_id
_entity_poly.type
_entity_poly.pdbx_seq_one_letter_code
_entity_poly.pdbx_strand_id
1 'polypeptide(L)'
;MIVEVEWLPSIDKLIRHKFNELTIEKLREEILVKHGIDIPELLILHRAEELGLIGSALKELERGKKPPYLKSQKVWLQGAETIRIKGDITIPAKEFVPYNLIVCGNLTTKSDVVIKGGIHVKGDALIGPRNGIGRSLVVEGDLVIGGETVIGNCVDAHGSVYVARGVVIGIAREGGGLVSSDAVYMERGTLGKTKIYAAKGIRVVDSLREILPEKFKVADLWQAQTKR
;
A
#
# COMPACT_ATOMS: atom_id res chain seq x y z
N MET A 1 -3.98 8.77 13.92
CA MET A 1 -2.85 9.52 14.49
C MET A 1 -1.59 8.96 13.87
N ILE A 2 -0.73 9.79 13.31
CA ILE A 2 0.63 9.34 12.97
C ILE A 2 1.31 9.14 14.31
N VAL A 3 1.68 7.91 14.64
CA VAL A 3 2.52 7.65 15.80
C VAL A 3 3.88 8.23 15.45
N GLU A 4 4.25 9.33 16.09
CA GLU A 4 5.59 9.88 15.96
C GLU A 4 6.52 8.94 16.74
N VAL A 5 7.34 8.19 16.02
CA VAL A 5 8.23 7.18 16.58
C VAL A 5 9.61 7.81 16.80
N GLU A 6 10.10 7.76 18.04
CA GLU A 6 11.46 8.16 18.35
C GLU A 6 12.45 7.07 17.92
N TRP A 7 13.24 7.35 16.87
CA TRP A 7 14.22 6.39 16.33
C TRP A 7 15.51 6.40 17.13
N LEU A 8 15.60 5.51 18.13
CA LEU A 8 16.81 5.31 18.91
C LEU A 8 17.94 4.73 18.04
N PRO A 9 19.21 5.13 18.25
CA PRO A 9 20.36 4.55 17.52
C PRO A 9 20.47 3.02 17.63
N SER A 10 19.97 2.44 18.73
CA SER A 10 19.91 1.00 18.94
C SER A 10 18.88 0.30 18.03
N ILE A 11 17.75 0.96 17.74
CA ILE A 11 16.76 0.48 16.77
C ILE A 11 17.35 0.54 15.36
N ASP A 12 18.01 1.65 14.99
CA ASP A 12 18.69 1.75 13.69
C ASP A 12 19.73 0.66 13.48
N LYS A 13 20.53 0.36 14.51
CA LYS A 13 21.52 -0.70 14.48
C LYS A 13 20.85 -2.06 14.28
N LEU A 14 19.73 -2.31 14.94
CA LEU A 14 18.95 -3.54 14.78
C LEU A 14 18.41 -3.66 13.34
N ILE A 15 17.80 -2.60 12.81
CA ILE A 15 17.29 -2.57 11.43
C ILE A 15 18.43 -2.84 10.45
N ARG A 16 19.56 -2.13 10.53
CA ARG A 16 20.72 -2.34 9.64
C ARG A 16 21.20 -3.78 9.60
N HIS A 17 21.18 -4.47 10.74
CA HIS A 17 21.69 -5.83 10.84
C HIS A 17 20.67 -6.87 10.39
N LYS A 18 19.38 -6.67 10.70
CA LYS A 18 18.33 -7.68 10.54
C LYS A 18 17.42 -7.48 9.33
N PHE A 19 17.47 -6.32 8.66
CA PHE A 19 16.56 -5.99 7.57
C PHE A 19 16.53 -7.01 6.43
N ASN A 20 17.69 -7.55 6.06
CA ASN A 20 17.80 -8.56 5.00
C ASN A 20 17.69 -10.00 5.52
N GLU A 21 17.63 -10.19 6.85
CA GLU A 21 17.57 -11.52 7.50
C GLU A 21 16.14 -11.90 7.92
N LEU A 22 15.32 -10.90 8.26
CA LEU A 22 13.99 -11.09 8.82
C LEU A 22 12.91 -10.52 7.90
N THR A 23 11.71 -11.07 8.02
CA THR A 23 10.50 -10.39 7.52
C THR A 23 10.27 -9.12 8.36
N ILE A 24 9.55 -8.14 7.80
CA ILE A 24 9.27 -6.89 8.52
C ILE A 24 8.46 -7.14 9.80
N GLU A 25 7.53 -8.09 9.78
CA GLU A 25 6.79 -8.57 10.96
C GLU A 25 7.74 -9.07 12.06
N LYS A 26 8.70 -9.94 11.73
CA LYS A 26 9.69 -10.44 12.70
C LYS A 26 10.62 -9.35 13.20
N LEU A 27 10.97 -8.40 12.33
CA LEU A 27 11.77 -7.24 12.72
C LEU A 27 10.99 -6.33 13.67
N ARG A 28 9.69 -6.14 13.44
CA ARG A 28 8.78 -5.43 14.34
C ARG A 28 8.68 -6.13 15.70
N GLU A 29 8.48 -7.45 15.70
CA GLU A 29 8.46 -8.25 16.93
C GLU A 29 9.78 -8.11 17.71
N GLU A 30 10.94 -8.18 17.03
CA GLU A 30 12.23 -7.98 17.67
C GLU A 30 12.38 -6.57 18.27
N ILE A 31 11.90 -5.54 17.56
CA ILE A 31 11.91 -4.17 18.07
C ILE A 31 11.02 -4.06 19.32
N LEU A 32 9.81 -4.63 19.28
CA LEU A 32 8.90 -4.63 20.42
C LEU A 32 9.53 -5.33 21.63
N VAL A 33 10.14 -6.50 21.44
CA VAL A 33 10.78 -7.27 22.52
C VAL A 33 11.99 -6.52 23.09
N LYS A 34 12.84 -5.92 22.25
CA LYS A 34 14.10 -5.30 22.70
C LYS A 34 13.94 -3.87 23.19
N HIS A 35 12.95 -3.15 22.69
CA HIS A 35 12.78 -1.71 22.93
C HIS A 35 11.45 -1.35 23.58
N GLY A 36 10.49 -2.29 23.67
CA GLY A 36 9.18 -2.05 24.28
C GLY A 36 8.27 -1.14 23.45
N ILE A 37 8.63 -0.89 22.19
CA ILE A 37 7.91 0.02 21.29
C ILE A 37 7.31 -0.81 20.15
N ASP A 38 5.99 -0.76 20.01
CA ASP A 38 5.31 -1.36 18.87
C ASP A 38 5.30 -0.36 17.70
N ILE A 39 6.25 -0.54 16.77
CA ILE A 39 6.38 0.33 15.60
C ILE A 39 5.60 -0.28 14.43
N PRO A 40 4.68 0.47 13.80
CA PRO A 40 4.04 0.06 12.55
C PRO A 40 5.08 -0.34 11.48
N GLU A 41 4.84 -1.45 10.79
CA GLU A 41 5.75 -2.01 9.77
C GLU A 41 6.14 -1.00 8.68
N LEU A 42 5.19 -0.14 8.29
CA LEU A 42 5.42 0.94 7.34
C LEU A 42 6.49 1.93 7.82
N LEU A 43 6.52 2.24 9.13
CA LEU A 43 7.51 3.14 9.71
C LEU A 43 8.89 2.47 9.78
N ILE A 44 8.96 1.16 10.05
CA ILE A 44 10.21 0.38 10.02
C ILE A 44 10.81 0.38 8.62
N LEU A 45 9.98 0.17 7.60
CA LEU A 45 10.39 0.20 6.21
C LEU A 45 10.85 1.59 5.77
N HIS A 46 10.14 2.65 6.18
CA HIS A 46 10.57 4.02 5.94
C HIS A 46 11.94 4.29 6.57
N ARG A 47 12.17 3.85 7.80
CA ARG A 47 13.48 4.02 8.45
C ARG A 47 14.58 3.23 7.75
N ALA A 48 14.33 1.99 7.35
CA ALA A 48 15.30 1.18 6.61
C ALA A 48 15.77 1.84 5.31
N GLU A 49 14.92 2.64 4.68
CA GLU A 49 15.25 3.43 3.50
C GLU A 49 16.18 4.60 3.85
N GLU A 50 15.85 5.38 4.89
CA GLU A 50 16.72 6.45 5.38
C GLU A 50 18.11 5.91 5.76
N LEU A 51 18.16 4.65 6.19
CA LEU A 51 19.39 3.92 6.50
C LEU A 51 20.10 3.35 5.25
N GLY A 52 19.51 3.47 4.05
CA GLY A 52 20.08 3.07 2.76
C GLY A 52 19.94 1.59 2.41
N LEU A 53 19.13 0.82 3.15
CA LEU A 53 19.07 -0.65 3.05
C LEU A 53 18.24 -1.14 1.86
N ILE A 54 17.40 -0.25 1.31
CA ILE A 54 16.40 -0.58 0.29
C ILE A 54 16.91 -0.35 -1.16
N GLY A 55 18.06 0.31 -1.33
CA GLY A 55 18.60 0.69 -2.65
C GLY A 55 19.12 -0.46 -3.53
N SER A 56 19.09 -1.71 -3.06
CA SER A 56 19.56 -2.89 -3.81
C SER A 56 18.56 -3.41 -4.85
N ALA A 57 17.24 -3.29 -4.60
CA ALA A 57 16.22 -3.94 -5.40
C ALA A 57 16.14 -3.42 -6.86
N LEU A 58 16.34 -2.11 -7.07
CA LEU A 58 16.37 -1.53 -8.41
C LEU A 58 17.61 -1.98 -9.20
N LYS A 59 18.77 -2.08 -8.52
CA LYS A 59 20.00 -2.61 -9.12
C LYS A 59 19.86 -4.09 -9.52
N GLU A 60 19.07 -4.87 -8.77
CA GLU A 60 18.77 -6.24 -9.15
C GLU A 60 17.89 -6.32 -10.40
N LEU A 61 16.89 -5.45 -10.52
CA LEU A 61 16.08 -5.32 -11.73
C LEU A 61 16.89 -4.88 -12.96
N GLU A 62 17.82 -3.93 -12.81
CA GLU A 62 18.78 -3.54 -13.86
C GLU A 62 19.62 -4.73 -14.35
N ARG A 63 19.98 -5.64 -13.43
CA ARG A 63 20.70 -6.88 -13.71
C ARG A 63 19.78 -8.00 -14.25
N GLY A 64 18.52 -7.69 -14.54
CA GLY A 64 17.52 -8.63 -15.05
C GLY A 64 16.92 -9.56 -14.00
N LYS A 65 17.25 -9.39 -12.71
CA LYS A 65 16.70 -10.20 -11.62
C LYS A 65 15.38 -9.58 -11.16
N LYS A 66 14.27 -10.14 -11.67
CA LYS A 66 12.92 -9.75 -11.25
C LYS A 66 12.49 -10.51 -10.00
N PRO A 67 11.75 -9.86 -9.06
CA PRO A 67 11.11 -10.58 -7.98
C PRO A 67 10.09 -11.59 -8.55
N PRO A 68 9.78 -12.68 -7.82
CA PRO A 68 8.95 -13.78 -8.31
C PRO A 68 7.64 -13.32 -8.95
N TYR A 69 6.94 -12.37 -8.33
CA TYR A 69 5.66 -11.85 -8.82
C TYR A 69 5.77 -11.10 -10.17
N LEU A 70 6.96 -10.64 -10.56
CA LEU A 70 7.20 -9.97 -11.84
C LEU A 70 7.85 -10.86 -12.91
N LYS A 71 8.18 -12.13 -12.62
CA LYS A 71 8.94 -12.97 -13.56
C LYS A 71 8.24 -13.17 -14.91
N SER A 72 6.93 -13.39 -14.90
CA SER A 72 6.11 -13.55 -16.11
C SER A 72 5.81 -12.23 -16.82
N GLN A 73 6.09 -11.09 -16.16
CA GLN A 73 5.72 -9.79 -16.67
C GLN A 73 6.79 -9.20 -17.59
N LYS A 74 6.33 -8.50 -18.62
CA LYS A 74 7.16 -7.54 -19.33
C LYS A 74 7.27 -6.28 -18.48
N VAL A 75 8.48 -6.00 -18.01
CA VAL A 75 8.80 -4.91 -17.07
C VAL A 75 9.90 -4.06 -17.67
N TRP A 76 9.80 -2.75 -17.49
CA TRP A 76 10.81 -1.78 -17.89
C TRP A 76 11.09 -0.83 -16.73
N LEU A 77 12.34 -0.41 -16.60
CA LEU A 77 12.68 0.71 -15.74
C LEU A 77 12.29 2.01 -16.46
N GLN A 78 11.61 2.90 -15.75
CA GLN A 78 11.22 4.21 -16.24
C GLN A 78 11.87 5.27 -15.34
N GLY A 79 13.11 5.65 -15.67
CA GLY A 79 13.94 6.46 -14.79
C GLY A 79 14.49 5.66 -13.61
N ALA A 80 14.98 6.38 -12.59
CA ALA A 80 15.77 5.79 -11.53
C ALA A 80 14.96 4.99 -10.49
N GLU A 81 13.67 5.30 -10.29
CA GLU A 81 12.89 4.76 -9.16
C GLU A 81 11.53 4.15 -9.58
N THR A 82 11.25 4.04 -10.87
CA THR A 82 9.93 3.59 -11.34
C THR A 82 10.06 2.37 -12.20
N ILE A 83 9.18 1.40 -11.97
CA ILE A 83 9.00 0.27 -12.86
C ILE A 83 7.67 0.40 -13.60
N ARG A 84 7.68 0.06 -14.88
CA ARG A 84 6.50 -0.05 -15.71
C ARG A 84 6.21 -1.51 -16.00
N ILE A 85 4.98 -1.94 -15.79
CA ILE A 85 4.49 -3.31 -15.97
C ILE A 85 3.45 -3.29 -17.09
N LYS A 86 3.58 -4.17 -18.09
CA LYS A 86 2.75 -4.15 -19.29
C LYS A 86 1.28 -4.53 -19.05
N GLY A 87 1.03 -5.49 -18.17
CA GLY A 87 -0.29 -6.06 -17.97
C GLY A 87 -0.71 -6.05 -16.52
N ASP A 88 -1.66 -6.92 -16.22
CA ASP A 88 -2.19 -7.09 -14.88
C ASP A 88 -1.13 -7.70 -13.96
N ILE A 89 -1.09 -7.24 -12.72
CA ILE A 89 -0.18 -7.74 -11.70
C ILE A 89 -0.90 -8.01 -10.39
N THR A 90 -0.55 -9.12 -9.75
CA THR A 90 -0.87 -9.40 -8.36
C THR A 90 0.40 -9.35 -7.53
N ILE A 91 0.42 -8.51 -6.51
CA ILE A 91 1.50 -8.45 -5.52
C ILE A 91 1.12 -9.37 -4.34
N PRO A 92 1.92 -10.42 -4.08
CA PRO A 92 1.68 -11.35 -2.97
C PRO A 92 1.65 -10.68 -1.60
N ALA A 93 1.11 -11.39 -0.61
CA ALA A 93 1.01 -10.85 0.75
C ALA A 93 2.40 -10.65 1.35
N LYS A 94 2.53 -9.66 2.25
CA LYS A 94 3.79 -9.37 2.97
C LYS A 94 4.97 -8.97 2.07
N GLU A 95 4.70 -8.60 0.82
CA GLU A 95 5.72 -8.12 -0.10
C GLU A 95 6.11 -6.68 0.19
N PHE A 96 7.40 -6.39 0.02
CA PHE A 96 7.93 -5.05 0.07
C PHE A 96 8.33 -4.57 -1.32
N VAL A 97 7.78 -3.44 -1.74
CA VAL A 97 7.93 -2.86 -3.08
C VAL A 97 8.62 -1.51 -2.95
N PRO A 98 9.92 -1.41 -3.25
CA PRO A 98 10.74 -0.24 -2.92
C PRO A 98 10.71 0.88 -3.97
N TYR A 99 9.91 0.73 -5.02
CA TYR A 99 9.88 1.59 -6.19
C TYR A 99 8.46 2.05 -6.51
N ASN A 100 8.35 3.06 -7.37
CA ASN A 100 7.08 3.47 -7.95
C ASN A 100 6.61 2.41 -8.95
N LEU A 101 5.29 2.24 -9.05
CA LEU A 101 4.65 1.30 -9.98
C LEU A 101 3.86 2.07 -11.03
N ILE A 102 4.09 1.76 -12.31
CA ILE A 102 3.19 2.07 -13.41
C ILE A 102 2.65 0.74 -13.94
N VAL A 103 1.39 0.42 -13.64
CA VAL A 103 0.71 -0.79 -14.08
C VAL A 103 -0.19 -0.45 -15.26
N CYS A 104 0.12 -0.97 -16.44
CA CYS A 104 -0.65 -0.68 -17.66
C CYS A 104 -1.94 -1.52 -17.77
N GLY A 105 -2.14 -2.49 -16.89
CA GLY A 105 -3.40 -3.22 -16.71
C GLY A 105 -3.98 -2.98 -15.31
N ASN A 106 -4.57 -4.03 -14.73
CA ASN A 106 -5.13 -4.03 -13.38
C ASN A 106 -4.07 -4.32 -12.31
N LEU A 107 -4.23 -3.72 -11.13
CA LEU A 107 -3.40 -4.03 -9.96
C LEU A 107 -4.22 -4.74 -8.91
N THR A 108 -3.76 -5.89 -8.44
CA THR A 108 -4.20 -6.49 -7.19
C THR A 108 -3.03 -6.56 -6.22
N THR A 109 -3.27 -6.22 -4.97
CA THR A 109 -2.35 -6.51 -3.86
C THR A 109 -3.07 -7.41 -2.88
N LYS A 110 -2.36 -8.37 -2.31
CA LYS A 110 -2.86 -9.13 -1.16
C LYS A 110 -2.66 -8.30 0.11
N SER A 111 -2.78 -8.92 1.29
CA SER A 111 -2.66 -8.20 2.56
C SER A 111 -1.22 -7.91 2.95
N ASP A 112 -1.06 -6.93 3.83
CA ASP A 112 0.22 -6.62 4.49
C ASP A 112 1.34 -6.26 3.49
N VAL A 113 0.98 -5.74 2.31
CA VAL A 113 1.91 -5.29 1.29
C VAL A 113 2.34 -3.86 1.60
N VAL A 114 3.64 -3.60 1.52
CA VAL A 114 4.17 -2.25 1.66
C VAL A 114 4.83 -1.78 0.37
N ILE A 115 4.30 -0.69 -0.18
CA ILE A 115 4.77 -0.04 -1.39
C ILE A 115 5.28 1.33 -1.01
N LYS A 116 6.59 1.54 -1.11
CA LYS A 116 7.22 2.82 -0.77
C LYS A 116 6.80 3.92 -1.75
N GLY A 117 6.82 3.58 -3.04
CA GLY A 117 6.59 4.52 -4.11
C GLY A 117 5.13 4.91 -4.31
N GLY A 118 4.91 5.77 -5.29
CA GLY A 118 3.59 6.04 -5.84
C GLY A 118 3.17 4.92 -6.78
N ILE A 119 1.87 4.79 -6.97
CA ILE A 119 1.28 3.78 -7.85
C ILE A 119 0.39 4.51 -8.84
N HIS A 120 0.59 4.19 -10.13
CA HIS A 120 -0.30 4.59 -11.20
C HIS A 120 -0.81 3.34 -11.91
N VAL A 121 -2.12 3.16 -11.96
CA VAL A 121 -2.79 1.99 -12.54
C VAL A 121 -3.71 2.46 -13.66
N LYS A 122 -3.54 1.90 -14.86
CA LYS A 122 -4.41 2.23 -16.01
C LYS A 122 -5.74 1.47 -16.03
N GLY A 123 -5.77 0.31 -15.40
CA GLY A 123 -6.99 -0.46 -15.21
C GLY A 123 -7.63 -0.16 -13.86
N ASP A 124 -8.32 -1.17 -13.36
CA ASP A 124 -8.87 -1.22 -12.01
C ASP A 124 -7.77 -1.56 -10.98
N ALA A 125 -7.96 -1.10 -9.75
CA ALA A 125 -7.07 -1.41 -8.65
C ALA A 125 -7.81 -2.01 -7.45
N LEU A 126 -7.21 -3.03 -6.87
CA LEU A 126 -7.66 -3.68 -5.67
C LEU A 126 -6.51 -3.73 -4.67
N ILE A 127 -6.62 -2.88 -3.66
CA ILE A 127 -5.65 -2.81 -2.58
C ILE A 127 -6.14 -3.70 -1.43
N GLY A 128 -5.39 -4.75 -1.11
CA GLY A 128 -5.70 -5.66 -0.01
C GLY A 128 -5.66 -4.96 1.36
N PRO A 129 -6.14 -5.62 2.42
CA PRO A 129 -6.19 -5.02 3.76
C PRO A 129 -4.78 -4.88 4.37
N ARG A 130 -4.64 -3.92 5.30
CA ARG A 130 -3.40 -3.61 6.04
C ARG A 130 -2.20 -3.29 5.14
N ASN A 131 -2.46 -2.74 3.96
CA ASN A 131 -1.38 -2.31 3.08
C ASN A 131 -0.86 -0.93 3.47
N GLY A 132 0.39 -0.65 3.13
CA GLY A 132 1.01 0.67 3.28
C GLY A 132 1.48 1.19 1.94
N ILE A 133 0.98 2.34 1.50
CA ILE A 133 1.45 3.02 0.28
C ILE A 133 2.08 4.35 0.69
N GLY A 134 3.38 4.51 0.49
CA GLY A 134 4.14 5.66 1.00
C GLY A 134 3.82 6.97 0.29
N ARG A 135 3.32 6.93 -0.96
CA ARG A 135 2.98 8.10 -1.76
C ARG A 135 1.53 8.03 -2.26
N SER A 136 1.25 8.67 -3.39
CA SER A 136 -0.08 8.71 -3.98
C SER A 136 -0.43 7.42 -4.73
N LEU A 137 -1.73 7.12 -4.77
CA LEU A 137 -2.32 6.08 -5.58
C LEU A 137 -3.25 6.71 -6.61
N VAL A 138 -2.92 6.52 -7.89
CA VAL A 138 -3.69 7.03 -9.03
C VAL A 138 -4.21 5.86 -9.84
N VAL A 139 -5.52 5.84 -10.13
CA VAL A 139 -6.21 4.73 -10.79
C VAL A 139 -7.15 5.26 -11.88
N GLU A 140 -6.94 4.86 -13.13
CA GLU A 140 -7.83 5.27 -14.23
C GLU A 140 -9.17 4.52 -14.22
N GLY A 141 -9.24 3.35 -13.56
CA GLY A 141 -10.47 2.58 -13.35
C GLY A 141 -11.11 2.77 -11.97
N ASP A 142 -11.86 1.76 -11.54
CA ASP A 142 -12.42 1.66 -10.20
C ASP A 142 -11.33 1.23 -9.20
N LEU A 143 -11.49 1.66 -7.96
CA LEU A 143 -10.54 1.37 -6.89
C LEU A 143 -11.23 0.80 -5.66
N VAL A 144 -10.75 -0.34 -5.17
CA VAL A 144 -11.12 -0.89 -3.86
C VAL A 144 -9.91 -0.77 -2.92
N ILE A 145 -10.15 -0.23 -1.72
CA ILE A 145 -9.15 -0.13 -0.66
C ILE A 145 -9.60 -0.96 0.53
N GLY A 146 -8.88 -2.05 0.78
CA GLY A 146 -9.10 -2.96 1.90
C GLY A 146 -8.85 -2.31 3.25
N GLY A 147 -9.47 -2.87 4.28
CA GLY A 147 -9.50 -2.26 5.61
C GLY A 147 -8.11 -2.06 6.21
N GLU A 148 -7.99 -1.08 7.10
CA GLU A 148 -6.74 -0.74 7.82
C GLU A 148 -5.56 -0.37 6.90
N THR A 149 -5.81 -0.09 5.62
CA THR A 149 -4.78 0.37 4.68
C THR A 149 -4.42 1.83 4.95
N VAL A 150 -3.14 2.15 4.85
CA VAL A 150 -2.61 3.50 5.03
C VAL A 150 -2.00 4.00 3.72
N ILE A 151 -2.40 5.18 3.27
CA ILE A 151 -1.87 5.85 2.07
C ILE A 151 -1.30 7.20 2.48
N GLY A 152 -0.03 7.41 2.12
CA GLY A 152 0.78 8.53 2.54
C GLY A 152 0.17 9.86 2.13
N ASN A 153 -0.10 10.04 0.84
CA ASN A 153 -0.54 11.33 0.31
C ASN A 153 -2.00 11.25 -0.19
N CYS A 154 -2.24 11.22 -1.50
CA CYS A 154 -3.58 11.27 -2.06
C CYS A 154 -3.99 9.97 -2.76
N VAL A 155 -5.30 9.81 -2.88
CA VAL A 155 -5.94 8.86 -3.78
C VAL A 155 -6.67 9.64 -4.86
N ASP A 156 -6.42 9.31 -6.11
CA ASP A 156 -7.13 9.85 -7.27
C ASP A 156 -7.61 8.67 -8.13
N ALA A 157 -8.93 8.56 -8.29
CA ALA A 157 -9.53 7.57 -9.14
C ALA A 157 -10.50 8.20 -10.14
N HIS A 158 -10.42 7.80 -11.39
CA HIS A 158 -11.41 8.23 -12.38
C HIS A 158 -12.72 7.43 -12.26
N GLY A 159 -12.65 6.18 -11.77
CA GLY A 159 -13.82 5.37 -11.43
C GLY A 159 -14.33 5.55 -10.00
N SER A 160 -15.25 4.67 -9.61
CA SER A 160 -15.79 4.60 -8.25
C SER A 160 -14.74 4.09 -7.27
N VAL A 161 -14.76 4.64 -6.04
CA VAL A 161 -13.84 4.22 -4.97
C VAL A 161 -14.61 3.57 -3.82
N TYR A 162 -14.16 2.40 -3.40
CA TYR A 162 -14.74 1.61 -2.32
C TYR A 162 -13.74 1.52 -1.18
N VAL A 163 -14.06 2.12 -0.04
CA VAL A 163 -13.14 2.26 1.09
C VAL A 163 -13.65 1.49 2.30
N ALA A 164 -12.93 0.44 2.68
CA ALA A 164 -13.28 -0.38 3.84
C ALA A 164 -12.91 0.32 5.16
N ARG A 165 -13.44 -0.21 6.27
CA ARG A 165 -13.20 0.32 7.61
C ARG A 165 -11.71 0.47 7.95
N GLY A 166 -11.37 1.57 8.63
CA GLY A 166 -10.04 1.78 9.18
C GLY A 166 -8.98 2.28 8.19
N VAL A 167 -9.35 2.52 6.93
CA VAL A 167 -8.45 3.15 5.95
C VAL A 167 -8.09 4.58 6.38
N VAL A 168 -6.83 4.95 6.19
CA VAL A 168 -6.29 6.29 6.45
C VAL A 168 -5.58 6.80 5.20
N ILE A 169 -5.91 8.01 4.75
CA ILE A 169 -5.30 8.67 3.59
C ILE A 169 -4.84 10.08 3.98
N GLY A 170 -3.66 10.48 3.52
CA GLY A 170 -3.13 11.83 3.71
C GLY A 170 -2.42 12.01 5.04
N ILE A 171 -1.57 11.05 5.41
CA ILE A 171 -0.70 11.14 6.59
C ILE A 171 0.63 11.87 6.32
N ALA A 172 0.96 12.15 5.06
CA ALA A 172 2.17 12.87 4.70
C ALA A 172 2.08 14.33 5.17
N ARG A 173 3.23 14.99 5.37
CA ARG A 173 3.28 16.38 5.88
C ARG A 173 2.58 17.36 4.93
N GLU A 174 2.56 17.03 3.65
CA GLU A 174 1.90 17.75 2.57
C GLU A 174 0.37 17.63 2.64
N GLY A 175 -0.14 16.75 3.50
CA GLY A 175 -1.56 16.40 3.61
C GLY A 175 -1.98 15.37 2.58
N GLY A 176 -3.27 15.38 2.24
CA GLY A 176 -3.82 14.48 1.24
C GLY A 176 -5.34 14.51 1.21
N GLY A 177 -5.88 13.73 0.29
CA GLY A 177 -7.32 13.62 0.07
C GLY A 177 -7.64 12.44 -0.83
N LEU A 178 -8.93 12.16 -0.94
CA LEU A 178 -9.46 11.16 -1.85
C LEU A 178 -10.36 11.86 -2.86
N VAL A 179 -10.04 11.68 -4.13
CA VAL A 179 -10.78 12.22 -5.26
C VAL A 179 -11.30 11.06 -6.09
N SER A 180 -12.60 11.12 -6.43
CA SER A 180 -13.23 10.25 -7.41
C SER A 180 -13.99 11.08 -8.43
N SER A 181 -13.79 10.77 -9.72
CA SER A 181 -14.61 11.34 -10.80
C SER A 181 -15.97 10.64 -10.92
N ASP A 182 -16.24 9.66 -10.06
CA ASP A 182 -17.52 8.96 -9.93
C ASP A 182 -18.02 9.04 -8.48
N ALA A 183 -18.35 7.91 -7.86
CA ALA A 183 -18.85 7.86 -6.49
C ALA A 183 -17.82 7.29 -5.51
N VAL A 184 -17.94 7.69 -4.25
CA VAL A 184 -17.19 7.09 -3.15
C VAL A 184 -18.16 6.34 -2.24
N TYR A 185 -17.87 5.06 -2.02
CA TYR A 185 -18.58 4.21 -1.06
C TYR A 185 -17.66 3.89 0.10
N MET A 186 -18.11 4.11 1.33
CA MET A 186 -17.29 3.92 2.52
C MET A 186 -18.06 3.21 3.63
N GLU A 187 -17.42 2.26 4.31
CA GLU A 187 -18.04 1.66 5.50
C GLU A 187 -18.09 2.68 6.65
N ARG A 188 -18.95 2.48 7.65
CA ARG A 188 -18.93 3.35 8.85
C ARG A 188 -17.58 3.29 9.57
N GLY A 189 -17.12 4.43 10.10
CA GLY A 189 -15.83 4.52 10.81
C GLY A 189 -14.61 4.55 9.88
N THR A 190 -14.83 4.91 8.62
CA THR A 190 -13.79 5.01 7.59
C THR A 190 -13.38 6.47 7.41
N LEU A 191 -12.08 6.73 7.27
CA LEU A 191 -11.44 8.03 6.99
C LEU A 191 -11.77 9.15 8.01
N GLY A 192 -10.80 9.48 8.87
CA GLY A 192 -10.90 10.57 9.86
C GLY A 192 -10.93 11.97 9.22
N LYS A 193 -9.82 12.71 9.28
CA LYS A 193 -9.71 14.11 8.78
C LYS A 193 -9.48 14.24 7.26
N THR A 194 -9.63 13.15 6.49
CA THR A 194 -9.32 13.13 5.06
C THR A 194 -10.35 13.94 4.28
N LYS A 195 -9.90 14.85 3.41
CA LYS A 195 -10.78 15.56 2.47
C LYS A 195 -11.21 14.61 1.36
N ILE A 196 -12.53 14.48 1.14
CA ILE A 196 -13.09 13.60 0.12
C ILE A 196 -13.88 14.43 -0.90
N TYR A 197 -13.59 14.23 -2.18
CA TYR A 197 -14.37 14.75 -3.30
C TYR A 197 -14.84 13.58 -4.17
N ALA A 198 -16.12 13.56 -4.51
CA ALA A 198 -16.71 12.55 -5.38
C ALA A 198 -17.75 13.21 -6.28
N ALA A 199 -17.55 13.16 -7.60
CA ALA A 199 -18.43 13.87 -8.55
C ALA A 199 -19.89 13.40 -8.50
N LYS A 200 -20.13 12.10 -8.26
CA LYS A 200 -21.46 11.49 -8.12
C LYS A 200 -21.87 11.21 -6.67
N GLY A 201 -21.17 11.83 -5.72
CA GLY A 201 -21.51 11.81 -4.30
C GLY A 201 -20.79 10.74 -3.47
N ILE A 202 -20.89 10.92 -2.15
CA ILE A 202 -20.29 10.07 -1.13
C ILE A 202 -21.40 9.28 -0.44
N ARG A 203 -21.26 7.96 -0.32
CA ARG A 203 -22.24 7.05 0.27
C ARG A 203 -21.60 6.26 1.41
N VAL A 204 -22.18 6.37 2.60
CA VAL A 204 -21.80 5.53 3.73
C VAL A 204 -22.67 4.27 3.69
N VAL A 205 -22.03 3.10 3.70
CA VAL A 205 -22.71 1.79 3.65
C VAL A 205 -22.35 0.96 4.88
N ASP A 206 -23.17 -0.05 5.17
CA ASP A 206 -22.90 -0.95 6.29
C ASP A 206 -21.86 -2.02 5.92
N SER A 207 -21.87 -2.52 4.68
CA SER A 207 -20.83 -3.40 4.14
C SER A 207 -20.53 -3.12 2.67
N LEU A 208 -19.25 -3.04 2.30
CA LEU A 208 -18.86 -2.98 0.89
C LEU A 208 -19.12 -4.30 0.16
N ARG A 209 -19.10 -5.44 0.86
CA ARG A 209 -19.24 -6.76 0.23
C ARG A 209 -20.53 -6.91 -0.57
N GLU A 210 -21.58 -6.22 -0.15
CA GLU A 210 -22.91 -6.27 -0.76
C GLU A 210 -23.02 -5.41 -2.02
N ILE A 211 -22.21 -4.34 -2.13
CA ILE A 211 -22.31 -3.34 -3.19
C ILE A 211 -21.14 -3.35 -4.16
N LEU A 212 -20.09 -4.12 -3.88
CA LEU A 212 -18.93 -4.22 -4.76
C LEU A 212 -19.32 -4.77 -6.13
N PRO A 213 -18.79 -4.20 -7.22
CA PRO A 213 -18.89 -4.78 -8.55
C PRO A 213 -18.38 -6.23 -8.57
N GLU A 214 -19.00 -7.10 -9.38
CA GLU A 214 -18.62 -8.52 -9.49
C GLU A 214 -17.13 -8.72 -9.79
N LYS A 215 -16.53 -7.84 -10.59
CA LYS A 215 -15.09 -7.84 -10.90
C LYS A 215 -14.17 -7.74 -9.68
N PHE A 216 -14.66 -7.28 -8.53
CA PHE A 216 -13.92 -7.17 -7.28
C PHE A 216 -14.33 -8.21 -6.21
N LYS A 217 -15.33 -9.06 -6.47
CA LYS A 217 -15.75 -10.11 -5.54
C LYS A 217 -14.80 -11.31 -5.59
N VAL A 218 -13.56 -11.11 -5.13
CA VAL A 218 -12.55 -12.19 -5.05
C VAL A 218 -12.57 -12.82 -3.66
N ALA A 219 -12.66 -14.15 -3.59
CA ALA A 219 -12.91 -14.92 -2.37
C ALA A 219 -11.86 -14.71 -1.24
N ASP A 220 -10.62 -14.37 -1.59
CA ASP A 220 -9.49 -14.35 -0.64
C ASP A 220 -9.23 -13.00 0.04
N LEU A 221 -9.87 -11.91 -0.40
CA LEU A 221 -9.52 -10.54 0.06
C LEU A 221 -10.08 -10.20 1.44
N TRP A 222 -11.17 -10.87 1.83
CA TRP A 222 -11.98 -10.52 2.99
C TRP A 222 -11.79 -11.48 4.18
N GLN A 223 -10.95 -12.50 4.02
CA GLN A 223 -10.73 -13.57 5.01
C GLN A 223 -9.95 -13.11 6.25
N ALA A 224 -9.32 -11.93 6.23
CA ALA A 224 -8.52 -11.44 7.35
C ALA A 224 -9.33 -10.81 8.50
N GLN A 225 -10.67 -10.76 8.41
CA GLN A 225 -11.54 -10.21 9.47
C GLN A 225 -11.98 -11.25 10.52
N THR A 226 -11.55 -12.50 10.41
CA THR A 226 -11.92 -13.57 11.35
C THR A 226 -10.70 -14.13 12.08
N LYS A 227 -10.17 -13.37 13.04
CA LYS A 227 -9.60 -13.91 14.28
C LYS A 227 -9.69 -12.80 15.33
N ARG A 228 -10.65 -12.99 16.24
CA ARG A 228 -10.82 -12.22 17.48
C ARG A 228 -9.64 -12.41 18.40
#